data_AF-A0A7C0WQE9-F1
#
_entry.id   AF-A0A7C0WQE9-F1
#
_cell.length_a   1.000
_cell.length_b   1.000
_cell.length_c   1.000
_cell.angle_alpha   90.00
_cell.angle_beta   90.00
_cell.angle_gamma   90.00
#
_symmetry.space_group_name_H-M   'P 1'
#
loop_
_entity.id
_entity.type
_entity.pdbx_description
1 polymer ?
#
loop_
_entity_poly.entity_id
_entity_poly.type
_entity_poly.pdbx_seq_one_letter_code
_entity_poly.pdbx_strand_id
1 'polypeptide(L)'
;MPFTDPTSGYKCYRRAVLEEIPLDRISSNGYAFQIETIHYAWRLGFRVVEIPIVFEERRAGSSKMSRSIVLEALWMVWRLLIQNRLRRRPSGTNPRSIASRKDSEP
;
A
#
# COMPACT_ATOMS: atom_id res chain seq x y z
N MET A 1 10.70 0.05 -3.86
CA MET A 1 10.05 1.24 -3.28
C MET A 1 11.13 2.13 -2.70
N PRO A 2 11.14 3.44 -2.93
CA PRO A 2 12.15 4.36 -2.41
C PRO A 2 11.85 4.88 -0.99
N PHE A 3 10.86 4.32 -0.30
CA PHE A 3 10.44 4.69 1.06
C PHE A 3 10.79 3.59 2.06
N THR A 4 11.09 4.01 3.29
CA THR A 4 11.70 3.20 4.36
C THR A 4 10.69 2.47 5.24
N ASP A 5 9.46 3.00 5.40
CA ASP A 5 8.41 2.38 6.22
C ASP A 5 7.08 2.19 5.45
N PRO A 6 6.94 1.08 4.71
CA PRO A 6 5.67 0.72 4.08
C PRO A 6 4.62 0.25 5.10
N THR A 7 5.02 -0.10 6.32
CA THR A 7 4.17 -0.76 7.32
C THR A 7 3.48 0.19 8.29
N SER A 8 3.85 1.47 8.33
CA SER A 8 3.22 2.44 9.22
C SER A 8 1.69 2.43 9.08
N GLY A 9 0.99 2.28 10.20
CA GLY A 9 -0.46 2.41 10.29
C GLY A 9 -0.98 3.86 10.27
N TYR A 10 -0.08 4.84 10.27
CA TYR A 10 -0.42 6.25 10.22
C TYR A 10 -0.05 6.83 8.86
N LYS A 11 -1.03 6.84 7.94
CA LYS A 11 -0.88 7.32 6.57
C LYS A 11 -2.01 8.29 6.22
N CYS A 12 -1.70 9.33 5.45
CA CYS A 12 -2.69 10.26 4.92
C CYS A 12 -2.76 10.12 3.40
N TYR A 13 -3.95 9.85 2.87
CA TYR A 13 -4.19 9.72 1.44
C TYR A 13 -5.08 10.87 0.95
N ARG A 14 -4.79 11.39 -0.23
CA ARG A 14 -5.76 12.24 -0.93
C ARG A 14 -6.90 11.38 -1.45
N ARG A 15 -8.11 11.93 -1.48
CA ARG A 15 -9.30 11.26 -2.03
C ARG A 15 -9.04 10.63 -3.40
N ALA A 16 -8.47 11.40 -4.33
CA ALA A 16 -8.16 10.94 -5.69
C ALA A 16 -7.18 9.75 -5.74
N VAL A 17 -6.36 9.55 -4.70
CA VAL A 17 -5.49 8.37 -4.61
C VAL A 17 -6.30 7.14 -4.22
N LEU A 18 -7.23 7.28 -3.28
CA LEU A 18 -8.09 6.17 -2.83
C LEU A 18 -9.09 5.73 -3.90
N GLU A 19 -9.58 6.65 -4.74
CA GLU A 19 -10.48 6.34 -5.86
C GLU A 19 -9.79 5.50 -6.96
N GLU A 20 -8.48 5.66 -7.12
CA GLU A 20 -7.68 4.95 -8.15
C GLU A 20 -7.09 3.64 -7.64
N ILE A 21 -7.04 3.44 -6.31
CA ILE A 21 -6.61 2.16 -5.73
C ILE A 21 -7.78 1.18 -5.85
N PRO A 22 -7.58 -0.02 -6.44
CA PRO A 22 -8.64 -1.02 -6.54
C PRO A 22 -8.86 -1.70 -5.18
N LEU A 23 -9.61 -1.04 -4.29
CA LEU A 23 -9.91 -1.50 -2.93
C LEU A 23 -10.58 -2.88 -2.92
N ASP A 24 -11.42 -3.17 -3.93
CA ASP A 24 -12.11 -4.47 -4.07
C ASP A 24 -11.17 -5.65 -4.34
N ARG A 25 -9.93 -5.38 -4.80
CA ARG A 25 -8.91 -6.40 -5.05
C ARG A 25 -7.98 -6.63 -3.86
N ILE A 26 -8.11 -5.82 -2.80
CA ILE A 26 -7.33 -5.96 -1.58
C ILE A 26 -7.93 -7.12 -0.80
N SER A 27 -7.31 -8.30 -0.90
CA SER A 27 -7.78 -9.52 -0.23
C SER A 27 -7.09 -9.80 1.10
N SER A 28 -6.18 -8.93 1.54
CA SER A 28 -5.44 -9.13 2.79
C SER A 28 -6.27 -8.66 3.99
N ASN A 29 -6.51 -9.59 4.92
CA ASN A 29 -7.16 -9.30 6.19
C ASN A 29 -6.11 -8.72 7.17
N GLY A 30 -6.39 -7.58 7.81
CA GLY A 30 -5.53 -6.99 8.83
C GLY A 30 -4.33 -6.19 8.29
N TYR A 31 -3.26 -6.05 9.09
CA TYR A 31 -2.10 -5.14 8.88
C TYR A 31 -1.50 -5.14 7.46
N ALA A 32 -1.62 -6.27 6.76
CA ALA A 32 -1.21 -6.46 5.39
C ALA A 32 -1.86 -5.48 4.37
N PHE A 33 -3.09 -5.01 4.60
CA PHE A 33 -3.75 -4.04 3.72
C PHE A 33 -2.97 -2.72 3.59
N GLN A 34 -2.22 -2.34 4.65
CA GLN A 34 -1.46 -1.09 4.71
C GLN A 34 -0.29 -1.10 3.73
N ILE A 35 0.30 -2.28 3.54
CA ILE A 35 1.39 -2.52 2.58
C ILE A 35 0.82 -2.53 1.16
N GLU A 36 -0.33 -3.17 0.95
CA GLU A 36 -0.96 -3.22 -0.38
C GLU A 36 -1.38 -1.83 -0.87
N THR A 37 -2.05 -1.04 -0.04
CA THR A 37 -2.50 0.32 -0.42
C THR A 37 -1.36 1.23 -0.83
N ILE A 38 -0.26 1.28 -0.06
CA ILE A 38 0.90 2.11 -0.41
C ILE A 38 1.66 1.57 -1.63
N HIS A 39 1.70 0.24 -1.80
CA HIS A 39 2.28 -0.39 -2.99
C HIS A 39 1.49 -0.07 -4.25
N TYR A 40 0.16 -0.13 -4.21
CA TYR A 40 -0.71 0.29 -5.33
C TYR A 40 -0.53 1.77 -5.63
N ALA A 41 -0.55 2.64 -4.62
CA ALA A 41 -0.32 4.08 -4.81
C ALA A 41 1.02 4.35 -5.51
N TRP A 42 2.10 3.69 -5.06
CA TRP A 42 3.42 3.82 -5.68
C TRP A 42 3.47 3.25 -7.10
N ARG A 43 2.80 2.12 -7.35
CA ARG A 43 2.73 1.49 -8.68
C ARG A 43 1.91 2.30 -9.68
N LEU A 44 0.90 3.04 -9.22
CA LEU A 44 0.11 3.99 -9.99
C LEU A 44 0.84 5.34 -10.21
N GLY A 45 2.09 5.45 -9.77
CA GLY A 45 2.93 6.63 -10.02
C GLY A 45 2.64 7.82 -9.12
N PHE A 46 1.85 7.64 -8.04
CA PHE A 46 1.63 8.73 -7.09
C PHE A 46 2.89 9.06 -6.30
N ARG A 47 3.03 10.35 -5.96
CA ARG A 47 4.11 10.82 -5.10
C ARG A 47 3.85 10.40 -3.66
N VAL A 48 4.72 9.55 -3.13
CA VAL A 48 4.74 9.15 -1.72
C VAL A 48 5.86 9.93 -1.03
N VAL A 49 5.55 10.53 0.12
CA VAL A 49 6.51 11.28 0.96
C VAL A 49 6.43 10.74 2.38
N GLU A 50 7.57 10.53 3.00
CA GLU A 50 7.67 10.13 4.41
C GLU A 50 7.86 11.38 5.26
N ILE A 51 7.04 11.52 6.30
CA ILE A 51 7.17 12.60 7.28
C ILE A 51 7.61 11.93 8.59
N PRO A 52 8.78 12.30 9.14
CA PRO A 52 9.25 11.72 10.39
C PRO A 52 8.30 12.10 11.52
N ILE A 53 7.83 11.10 12.26
CA ILE A 53 6.99 11.28 13.46
C ILE A 53 7.75 10.75 14.68
N VAL A 54 7.58 11.42 15.82
CA VAL A 54 8.04 10.89 17.12
C VAL A 54 6.94 9.97 17.63
N PHE A 55 7.22 8.66 17.65
CA PHE A 55 6.28 7.67 18.16
C PHE A 55 6.46 7.58 19.68
N GLU A 56 5.47 8.05 20.45
CA GLU A 56 5.44 7.77 21.89
C GLU A 56 4.95 6.35 22.13
N GLU A 57 5.68 5.59 22.94
CA GLU A 57 5.26 4.26 23.34
C GLU A 57 4.00 4.32 24.21
N ARG A 58 2.98 3.57 23.79
CA ARG A 58 1.75 3.40 24.54
C ARG A 58 2.07 2.63 25.83
N ARG A 59 1.91 3.27 26.99
CA ARG A 59 2.32 2.73 28.32
C ARG A 59 1.50 1.54 28.86
N ALA A 60 0.52 1.00 28.12
CA ALA A 60 -0.23 -0.20 28.51
C ALA A 60 -0.94 -0.90 27.32
N GLY A 61 -0.83 -2.24 27.27
CA GLY A 61 -1.61 -3.15 26.41
C GLY A 61 -0.81 -4.37 25.92
N SER A 62 -1.36 -5.58 26.05
CA SER A 62 -0.73 -6.82 25.55
C SER A 62 -0.76 -6.87 24.02
N SER A 63 0.32 -7.40 23.42
CA SER A 63 0.51 -7.53 21.98
C SER A 63 -0.66 -8.22 21.29
N LYS A 64 -1.35 -7.50 20.39
CA LYS A 64 -2.32 -8.06 19.42
C LYS A 64 -1.65 -8.78 18.23
N MET A 65 -0.32 -8.89 18.24
CA MET A 65 0.48 -9.61 17.25
C MET A 65 0.42 -11.12 17.52
N SER A 66 -0.50 -11.81 16.87
CA SER A 66 -0.47 -13.27 16.79
C SER A 66 0.55 -13.74 15.75
N ARG A 67 1.26 -14.84 16.02
CA ARG A 67 2.19 -15.50 15.08
C ARG A 67 1.53 -15.82 13.73
N SER A 68 0.21 -16.00 13.70
CA SER A 68 -0.57 -16.19 12.47
C SER A 68 -0.47 -15.00 11.50
N ILE A 69 -0.49 -13.77 12.01
CA ILE A 69 -0.42 -12.54 11.19
C ILE A 69 0.96 -12.42 10.54
N VAL A 70 2.02 -12.82 11.25
CA VAL A 70 3.40 -12.79 10.74
C VAL A 70 3.58 -13.76 9.58
N LEU A 71 3.02 -14.97 9.70
CA LEU A 71 3.05 -15.98 8.63
C LEU A 71 2.25 -15.53 7.40
N GLU A 72 1.09 -14.91 7.60
CA GLU A 72 0.27 -14.38 6.52
C GLU A 72 0.97 -13.24 5.76
N ALA A 73 1.60 -12.32 6.49
CA ALA A 73 2.39 -11.23 5.90
C ALA A 73 3.57 -11.75 5.08
N LEU A 74 4.29 -12.76 5.60
CA LEU A 74 5.36 -13.44 4.87
C LEU A 74 4.84 -14.00 3.54
N TRP A 75 3.76 -14.79 3.57
CA TRP A 75 3.22 -15.41 2.35
C TRP A 75 2.76 -14.36 1.33
N MET A 76 2.16 -13.27 1.79
CA MET A 76 1.72 -12.18 0.93
C MET A 76 2.89 -11.52 0.17
N VAL A 77 4.04 -11.31 0.83
CA VAL A 77 5.24 -10.75 0.19
C VAL A 77 5.71 -11.65 -0.95
N TRP A 78 5.75 -12.96 -0.73
CA TRP A 78 6.12 -13.93 -1.77
C TRP A 78 5.12 -13.95 -2.93
N ARG A 79 3.81 -13.87 -2.65
CA ARG A 79 2.76 -13.80 -3.66
C ARG A 79 2.87 -12.54 -4.52
N LEU A 80 3.10 -11.38 -3.89
CA LEU A 80 3.29 -10.10 -4.58
C LEU A 80 4.55 -10.10 -5.45
N LEU A 81 5.62 -10.77 -5.01
CA LEU A 81 6.85 -10.93 -5.77
C LEU A 81 6.61 -11.73 -7.07
N ILE A 82 5.88 -12.84 -6.96
CA ILE A 82 5.54 -13.72 -8.10
C ILE A 82 4.61 -13.01 -9.08
N GLN A 83 3.54 -12.36 -8.60
CA GLN A 83 2.61 -11.62 -9.45
C GLN A 83 3.29 -10.46 -10.21
N ASN A 84 4.34 -9.88 -9.65
CA ASN A 84 5.04 -8.77 -10.28
C ASN A 84 6.14 -9.17 -11.29
N ARG A 85 6.31 -10.46 -11.62
CA ARG A 85 7.32 -10.95 -12.59
C ARG A 85 8.70 -10.29 -12.41
N LEU A 86 9.15 -10.08 -11.17
CA LEU A 86 10.43 -9.42 -10.86
C LEU A 86 10.62 -8.00 -11.43
N ARG A 87 9.55 -7.32 -11.92
CA ARG A 87 9.64 -5.92 -12.37
C ARG A 87 9.92 -5.00 -11.19
N ARG A 88 11.18 -4.57 -11.06
CA ARG A 88 11.68 -3.70 -9.98
C ARG A 88 11.29 -2.24 -10.11
N ARG A 89 10.88 -1.78 -11.30
CA ARG A 89 10.49 -0.39 -11.55
C ARG A 89 8.99 -0.26 -11.77
N PRO A 90 8.33 0.70 -11.10
CA PRO A 90 7.00 1.12 -11.52
C PRO A 90 7.14 1.72 -12.91
N SER A 91 6.24 1.34 -13.82
CA SER A 91 6.06 2.05 -15.09
C SER A 91 5.67 3.48 -14.74
N GLY A 92 6.60 4.42 -14.90
CA GLY A 92 6.38 5.81 -14.55
C GLY A 92 5.27 6.38 -15.41
N THR A 93 4.08 6.59 -14.83
CA THR A 93 3.10 7.52 -15.38
C THR A 93 2.18 7.98 -14.28
N ASN A 94 2.26 9.26 -13.87
CA ASN A 94 1.09 10.00 -13.41
C ASN A 94 1.32 11.53 -13.51
N PRO A 95 0.77 12.20 -14.54
CA PRO A 95 0.57 13.67 -14.56
C PRO A 95 -0.85 14.09 -14.11
N ARG A 96 -1.68 13.09 -13.88
CA ARG A 96 -3.08 12.98 -14.23
C ARG A 96 -3.23 11.47 -14.15
N SER A 97 -4.25 10.99 -13.48
CA SER A 97 -4.87 9.70 -13.78
C SER A 97 -5.12 9.48 -15.30
N ILE A 98 -5.00 10.53 -16.15
CA ILE A 98 -5.12 10.70 -17.63
C ILE A 98 -6.45 10.24 -18.20
N ALA A 99 -7.05 9.28 -17.56
CA ALA A 99 -8.36 8.76 -17.76
C ALA A 99 -8.76 8.22 -16.39
N SER A 100 -9.55 8.92 -15.60
CA SER A 100 -10.51 8.26 -14.70
C SER A 100 -11.56 7.55 -15.57
N ARG A 101 -11.09 6.74 -16.54
CA ARG A 101 -11.69 6.36 -17.83
C ARG A 101 -11.83 7.49 -18.85
N LYS A 102 -11.45 7.20 -20.10
CA LYS A 102 -12.03 7.85 -21.28
C LYS A 102 -13.40 7.21 -21.59
N ASP A 103 -13.85 6.28 -20.73
CA ASP A 103 -14.82 5.22 -21.00
C ASP A 103 -15.79 4.99 -19.82
N SER A 104 -16.31 6.05 -19.19
CA SER A 104 -17.76 6.00 -18.88
C SER A 104 -18.55 6.55 -20.08
N GLU A 105 -18.09 6.21 -21.28
CA GLU A 105 -18.67 6.55 -22.59
C GLU A 105 -18.72 5.25 -23.40
N PRO A 106 -19.82 4.92 -24.08
CA PRO A 106 -21.24 5.07 -23.76
C PRO A 106 -21.87 3.80 -23.14
#